data_AF-A0AAC8TNE6-F1
#
_entry.id   AF-A0AAC8TNE6-F1
#
_cell.length_a   1.000
_cell.length_b   1.000
_cell.length_c   1.000
_cell.angle_alpha   90.00
_cell.angle_beta   90.00
_cell.angle_gamma   90.00
#
_symmetry.space_group_name_H-M   'P 1'
#
loop_
_entity.id
_entity.type
_entity.pdbx_description
1 polymer ?
#
loop_
_entity_poly.entity_id
_entity_poly.type
_entity_poly.pdbx_seq_one_letter_code
_entity_poly.pdbx_strand_id
1 'polypeptide(L)'
;MRDGEGREIDFRNTVILITANLGSDPVMQLLEETPDATEGELQALLHPLLRDHFQPALQARFQTVIYRPLGPAAMRVIVTMKMEQVIRRLREHYGIETDVSENLYDQLSAACLLPESGARNIDSLLNQQILPVLSQQLLMHQASQRRPVHLTLGWNDDEGISLEFDQDAGGTA
;
A
#
# COMPACT_ATOMS: atom_id res chain seq x y z
N MET A 1 -35.22 -4.69 -9.39
CA MET A 1 -35.39 -4.41 -7.94
C MET A 1 -36.12 -3.08 -7.82
N ARG A 2 -36.86 -2.75 -6.75
CA ARG A 2 -37.44 -1.40 -6.60
C ARG A 2 -36.82 -0.68 -5.41
N ASP A 3 -36.55 0.61 -5.54
CA ASP A 3 -36.13 1.44 -4.42
C ASP A 3 -37.32 1.78 -3.49
N GLY A 4 -37.05 2.56 -2.43
CA GLY A 4 -38.08 2.99 -1.47
C GLY A 4 -39.17 3.89 -2.06
N GLU A 5 -38.96 4.44 -3.27
CA GLU A 5 -39.93 5.26 -4.00
C GLU A 5 -40.67 4.45 -5.08
N GLY A 6 -40.40 3.14 -5.19
CA GLY A 6 -41.01 2.26 -6.17
C GLY A 6 -40.39 2.35 -7.57
N ARG A 7 -39.25 3.02 -7.74
CA ARG A 7 -38.54 3.08 -9.03
C ARG A 7 -37.83 1.76 -9.30
N GLU A 8 -37.88 1.30 -10.54
CA GLU A 8 -37.17 0.09 -10.94
C GLU A 8 -35.67 0.37 -11.09
N ILE A 9 -34.87 -0.41 -10.37
CA ILE A 9 -33.41 -0.39 -10.40
C ILE A 9 -32.92 -1.67 -11.09
N ASP A 10 -32.12 -1.47 -12.13
CA ASP A 10 -31.43 -2.52 -12.89
C ASP A 10 -29.91 -2.46 -12.59
N PHE A 11 -29.33 -3.60 -12.24
CA PHE A 11 -27.90 -3.78 -11.94
C PHE A 11 -27.14 -4.53 -13.05
N ARG A 12 -27.74 -4.69 -14.24
CA ARG A 12 -27.16 -5.50 -15.34
C ARG A 12 -25.74 -5.07 -15.74
N ASN A 13 -25.44 -3.78 -15.67
CA ASN A 13 -24.13 -3.22 -16.01
C ASN A 13 -23.39 -2.73 -14.76
N THR A 14 -23.56 -3.43 -13.64
CA THR A 14 -22.95 -3.07 -12.35
C THR A 14 -22.19 -4.26 -11.81
N VAL A 15 -20.91 -4.05 -11.49
CA VAL A 15 -20.13 -5.01 -10.71
C VAL A 15 -20.37 -4.73 -9.24
N ILE A 16 -20.88 -5.73 -8.51
CA ILE A 16 -21.09 -5.64 -7.07
C ILE A 16 -19.93 -6.38 -6.40
N LEU A 17 -19.07 -5.63 -5.69
CA LEU A 17 -18.02 -6.18 -4.86
C LEU A 17 -18.43 -6.11 -3.40
N ILE A 18 -18.29 -7.23 -2.69
CA ILE A 18 -18.49 -7.32 -1.24
C ILE A 18 -17.19 -7.84 -0.66
N THR A 19 -16.66 -7.16 0.36
CA THR A 19 -15.44 -7.54 1.05
C THR A 19 -15.79 -8.02 2.46
N ALA A 20 -15.09 -9.06 2.92
CA ALA A 20 -15.20 -9.58 4.28
C ALA A 20 -13.83 -10.09 4.74
N ASN A 21 -13.53 -9.90 6.02
CA ASN A 21 -12.35 -10.51 6.67
C ASN A 21 -12.70 -11.88 7.28
N LEU A 22 -13.83 -12.48 6.88
CA LEU A 22 -14.27 -13.77 7.39
C LEU A 22 -13.30 -14.85 6.91
N GLY A 23 -12.71 -15.59 7.84
CA GLY A 23 -11.78 -16.67 7.52
C GLY A 23 -10.34 -16.22 7.24
N SER A 24 -9.96 -14.98 7.59
CA SER A 24 -8.58 -14.52 7.50
C SER A 24 -7.62 -15.40 8.31
N ASP A 25 -7.90 -15.67 9.59
CA ASP A 25 -6.98 -16.43 10.44
C ASP A 25 -6.75 -17.87 9.95
N PRO A 26 -7.80 -18.66 9.61
CA PRO A 26 -7.62 -20.00 9.05
C PRO A 26 -6.83 -19.99 7.74
N VAL A 27 -7.07 -19.01 6.85
CA VAL A 27 -6.33 -18.90 5.58
C VAL A 27 -4.86 -18.58 5.84
N MET A 28 -4.56 -17.66 6.77
CA MET A 28 -3.19 -17.34 7.14
C MET A 28 -2.48 -18.59 7.70
N GLN A 29 -3.11 -19.29 8.65
CA GLN A 29 -2.53 -20.49 9.25
C GLN A 29 -2.26 -21.58 8.19
N LEU A 30 -3.22 -21.86 7.30
CA LEU A 30 -3.02 -22.86 6.25
C LEU A 30 -1.87 -22.47 5.32
N LEU A 31 -1.73 -21.20 4.97
CA LEU A 31 -0.68 -20.74 4.07
C LEU A 31 0.70 -20.62 4.75
N GLU A 32 0.75 -20.51 6.08
CA GLU A 32 1.99 -20.66 6.84
C GLU A 32 2.47 -22.11 6.82
N GLU A 33 1.57 -23.08 7.01
CA GLU A 33 1.88 -24.51 7.01
C GLU A 33 2.10 -25.07 5.60
N THR A 34 1.31 -24.59 4.63
CA THR A 34 1.29 -25.04 3.23
C THR A 34 1.21 -23.84 2.29
N PRO A 35 2.34 -23.15 1.99
CA PRO A 35 2.36 -21.95 1.14
C PRO A 35 1.78 -22.16 -0.27
N ASP A 36 1.93 -23.37 -0.79
CA ASP A 36 1.46 -23.77 -2.12
C ASP A 36 0.05 -24.37 -2.12
N ALA A 37 -0.71 -24.24 -1.02
CA ALA A 37 -2.09 -24.73 -0.93
C ALA A 37 -2.89 -24.23 -2.13
N THR A 38 -3.64 -25.12 -2.75
CA THR A 38 -4.43 -24.85 -3.95
C THR A 38 -5.65 -23.99 -3.63
N GLU A 39 -6.21 -23.36 -4.65
CA GLU A 39 -7.47 -22.62 -4.52
C GLU A 39 -8.61 -23.54 -4.02
N GLY A 40 -8.61 -24.82 -4.39
CA GLY A 40 -9.60 -25.79 -3.92
C GLY A 40 -9.50 -26.07 -2.42
N GLU A 41 -8.29 -26.14 -1.87
CA GLU A 41 -8.07 -26.31 -0.42
C GLU A 41 -8.51 -25.07 0.36
N LEU A 42 -8.20 -23.87 -0.14
CA LEU A 42 -8.66 -22.61 0.45
C LEU A 42 -10.20 -22.50 0.42
N GLN A 43 -10.83 -22.87 -0.68
CA GLN A 43 -12.29 -22.88 -0.79
C GLN A 43 -12.93 -23.89 0.16
N ALA A 44 -12.38 -25.11 0.26
CA ALA A 44 -12.86 -26.13 1.17
C ALA A 44 -12.75 -25.68 2.64
N LEU A 45 -11.65 -25.02 2.99
CA LEU A 45 -11.42 -24.43 4.31
C LEU A 45 -12.46 -23.36 4.67
N LEU A 46 -12.77 -22.47 3.72
CA LEU A 46 -13.69 -21.35 3.97
C LEU A 46 -15.18 -21.72 3.84
N HIS A 47 -15.51 -22.79 3.12
CA HIS A 47 -16.90 -23.20 2.87
C HIS A 47 -17.80 -23.32 4.12
N PRO A 48 -17.38 -23.96 5.23
CA PRO A 48 -18.21 -24.01 6.44
C PRO A 48 -18.44 -22.61 7.04
N LEU A 49 -17.39 -21.78 7.12
CA LEU A 49 -17.49 -20.42 7.66
C LEU A 49 -18.45 -19.55 6.84
N LEU A 50 -18.37 -19.62 5.51
CA LEU A 50 -19.23 -18.88 4.61
C LEU A 50 -20.70 -19.34 4.72
N ARG A 51 -20.93 -20.65 4.89
CA ARG A 51 -22.28 -21.21 5.06
C ARG A 51 -22.92 -20.78 6.39
N ASP A 52 -22.14 -20.73 7.45
CA ASP A 52 -22.63 -20.34 8.78
C ASP A 52 -22.91 -18.83 8.86
N HIS A 53 -22.16 -18.03 8.12
CA HIS A 53 -22.31 -16.57 8.12
C HIS A 53 -23.35 -16.05 7.12
N PHE A 54 -23.43 -16.62 5.92
CA PHE A 54 -24.30 -16.14 4.84
C PHE A 54 -25.48 -17.07 4.58
N GLN A 55 -26.67 -16.49 4.37
CA GLN A 55 -27.85 -17.25 3.97
C GLN A 55 -27.61 -17.99 2.64
N PRO A 56 -28.05 -19.25 2.49
CA PRO A 56 -27.76 -20.06 1.30
C PRO A 56 -28.16 -19.40 -0.03
N ALA A 57 -29.31 -18.70 -0.04
CA ALA A 57 -29.81 -18.00 -1.24
C ALA A 57 -28.92 -16.84 -1.68
N LEU A 58 -28.21 -16.21 -0.73
CA LEU A 58 -27.25 -15.14 -1.01
C LEU A 58 -25.91 -15.73 -1.44
N GLN A 59 -25.41 -16.74 -0.72
CA GLN A 59 -24.14 -17.41 -1.03
C GLN A 59 -24.14 -18.01 -2.45
N ALA A 60 -25.26 -18.57 -2.90
CA ALA A 60 -25.40 -19.12 -4.26
C ALA A 60 -25.28 -18.07 -5.38
N ARG A 61 -25.33 -16.77 -5.05
CA ARG A 61 -25.16 -15.65 -6.00
C ARG A 61 -23.75 -15.07 -5.96
N PHE A 62 -22.90 -15.52 -5.05
CA PHE A 62 -21.54 -15.03 -4.91
C PHE A 62 -20.56 -15.89 -5.68
N GLN A 63 -19.60 -15.24 -6.31
CA GLN A 63 -18.34 -15.85 -6.70
C GLN A 63 -17.30 -15.41 -5.68
N THR A 64 -16.89 -16.34 -4.82
CA THR A 64 -15.88 -16.06 -3.80
C THR A 64 -14.50 -15.94 -4.44
N VAL A 65 -13.78 -14.89 -4.09
CA VAL A 65 -12.37 -14.70 -4.47
C VAL A 65 -11.57 -14.62 -3.18
N ILE A 66 -10.61 -15.53 -3.01
CA ILE A 66 -9.80 -15.63 -1.80
C ILE A 66 -8.50 -14.85 -2.00
N TYR A 67 -8.22 -13.91 -1.10
CA TYR A 67 -6.98 -13.14 -1.12
C TYR A 67 -5.90 -13.84 -0.30
N ARG A 68 -4.74 -14.03 -0.91
CA ARG A 68 -3.52 -14.50 -0.22
C ARG A 68 -2.81 -13.34 0.48
N PRO A 69 -2.09 -13.61 1.58
CA PRO A 69 -1.22 -12.61 2.19
C PRO A 69 -0.18 -12.12 1.17
N LEU A 70 0.21 -10.84 1.31
CA LEU A 70 1.19 -10.23 0.43
C LEU A 70 2.57 -10.79 0.71
N GLY A 71 3.17 -11.45 -0.29
CA GLY A 71 4.56 -11.87 -0.24
C GLY A 71 5.55 -10.72 -0.47
N PRO A 72 6.85 -10.95 -0.24
CA PRO A 72 7.89 -9.93 -0.35
C PRO A 72 7.95 -9.21 -1.70
N ALA A 73 7.83 -9.96 -2.81
CA ALA A 73 7.87 -9.39 -4.15
C ALA A 73 6.68 -8.46 -4.43
N ALA A 74 5.47 -8.86 -4.01
CA ALA A 74 4.28 -8.02 -4.15
C ALA A 74 4.38 -6.77 -3.27
N MET A 75 4.92 -6.91 -2.05
CA MET A 75 5.15 -5.78 -1.17
C MET A 75 6.13 -4.78 -1.77
N ARG A 76 7.24 -5.24 -2.36
CA ARG A 76 8.20 -4.37 -3.05
C ARG A 76 7.53 -3.54 -4.13
N VAL A 77 6.71 -4.15 -4.98
CA VAL A 77 5.95 -3.44 -6.01
C VAL A 77 5.06 -2.36 -5.39
N ILE A 78 4.34 -2.69 -4.31
CA ILE A 78 3.45 -1.73 -3.62
C ILE A 78 4.25 -0.56 -3.05
N VAL A 79 5.38 -0.81 -2.38
CA VAL A 79 6.26 0.23 -1.83
C VAL A 79 6.78 1.13 -2.94
N THR A 80 7.24 0.56 -4.06
CA THR A 80 7.69 1.32 -5.24
C THR A 80 6.57 2.23 -5.77
N MET A 81 5.37 1.70 -6.00
CA MET A 81 4.23 2.50 -6.47
C MET A 81 3.87 3.65 -5.50
N LYS A 82 4.01 3.44 -4.19
CA LYS A 82 3.73 4.46 -3.18
C LYS A 82 4.81 5.53 -3.15
N MET A 83 6.08 5.17 -3.27
CA MET A 83 7.18 6.13 -3.39
C MET A 83 7.10 6.94 -4.68
N GLU A 84 6.73 6.32 -5.81
CA GLU A 84 6.51 7.03 -7.07
C GLU A 84 5.42 8.10 -6.96
N GLN A 85 4.40 7.88 -6.13
CA GLN A 85 3.39 8.92 -5.83
C GLN A 85 4.01 10.09 -5.07
N VAL A 86 4.94 9.85 -4.15
CA VAL A 86 5.66 10.90 -3.43
C VAL A 86 6.60 11.67 -4.36
N ILE A 87 7.42 10.96 -5.15
CA ILE A 87 8.35 11.54 -6.14
C ILE A 87 7.59 12.43 -7.13
N ARG A 88 6.46 11.95 -7.66
CA ARG A 88 5.63 12.73 -8.57
C ARG A 88 5.13 14.03 -7.92
N ARG A 89 4.66 13.98 -6.68
CA ARG A 89 4.22 15.18 -5.94
C ARG A 89 5.38 16.17 -5.71
N LEU A 90 6.58 15.68 -5.39
CA LEU A 90 7.76 16.52 -5.22
C LEU A 90 8.11 17.25 -6.52
N ARG A 91 8.09 16.53 -7.64
CA ARG A 91 8.32 17.11 -8.96
C ARG A 91 7.25 18.14 -9.35
N GLU A 92 5.97 17.80 -9.19
CA GLU A 92 4.85 18.66 -9.58
C GLU A 92 4.76 19.95 -8.76
N HIS A 93 5.02 19.88 -7.45
CA HIS A 93 4.85 21.03 -6.55
C HIS A 93 6.13 21.82 -6.30
N TYR A 94 7.30 21.17 -6.32
CA TYR A 94 8.57 21.80 -5.97
C TYR A 94 9.60 21.79 -7.11
N GLY A 95 9.34 21.06 -8.22
CA GLY A 95 10.28 20.94 -9.33
C GLY A 95 11.54 20.14 -8.99
N ILE A 96 11.46 19.29 -7.97
CA ILE A 96 12.59 18.49 -7.47
C ILE A 96 12.57 17.12 -8.16
N GLU A 97 13.63 16.78 -8.87
CA GLU A 97 13.88 15.40 -9.29
C GLU A 97 14.38 14.61 -8.07
N THR A 98 13.87 13.39 -7.89
CA THR A 98 14.13 12.60 -6.68
C THR A 98 14.60 11.21 -7.04
N ASP A 99 15.78 10.86 -6.57
CA ASP A 99 16.32 9.50 -6.60
C ASP A 99 16.09 8.81 -5.27
N VAL A 100 15.72 7.53 -5.33
CA VAL A 100 15.52 6.69 -4.15
C VAL A 100 16.42 5.49 -4.26
N SER A 101 17.26 5.29 -3.26
CA SER A 101 18.17 4.13 -3.22
C SER A 101 17.44 2.81 -2.97
N GLU A 102 17.98 1.73 -3.55
CA GLU A 102 17.41 0.38 -3.43
C GLU A 102 17.30 -0.10 -1.98
N ASN A 103 18.24 0.30 -1.11
CA ASN A 103 18.24 -0.10 0.29
C ASN A 103 17.04 0.48 1.06
N LEU A 104 16.58 1.69 0.72
CA LEU A 104 15.39 2.28 1.35
C LEU A 104 14.15 1.49 0.96
N TYR A 105 14.03 1.10 -0.31
CA TYR A 105 12.93 0.25 -0.74
C TYR A 105 12.96 -1.11 -0.04
N ASP A 106 14.15 -1.71 0.18
CA ASP A 106 14.29 -3.00 0.87
C ASP A 106 13.80 -2.90 2.31
N GLN A 107 14.23 -1.86 3.02
CA GLN A 107 13.86 -1.62 4.42
C GLN A 107 12.37 -1.32 4.58
N LEU A 108 11.81 -0.47 3.70
CA LEU A 108 10.37 -0.20 3.70
C LEU A 108 9.56 -1.47 3.40
N SER A 109 10.01 -2.29 2.46
CA SER A 109 9.34 -3.55 2.12
C SER A 109 9.38 -4.53 3.30
N ALA A 110 10.52 -4.69 3.95
CA ALA A 110 10.68 -5.55 5.13
C ALA A 110 9.78 -5.10 6.29
N ALA A 111 9.74 -3.80 6.59
CA ALA A 111 8.89 -3.25 7.63
C ALA A 111 7.38 -3.46 7.36
N CYS A 112 6.97 -3.52 6.09
CA CYS A 112 5.57 -3.71 5.71
C CYS A 112 5.12 -5.18 5.66
N LEU A 113 6.05 -6.14 5.70
CA LEU A 113 5.73 -7.57 5.74
C LEU A 113 5.33 -8.06 7.13
N LEU A 114 5.47 -7.22 8.16
CA LEU A 114 5.09 -7.59 9.53
C LEU A 114 3.56 -7.81 9.63
N PRO A 115 3.10 -8.85 10.35
CA PRO A 115 1.76 -9.45 10.15
C PRO A 115 0.57 -8.52 10.45
N GLU A 116 0.73 -7.52 11.31
CA GLU A 116 -0.43 -6.82 11.89
C GLU A 116 -1.08 -5.77 10.98
N SER A 117 -0.42 -5.33 9.90
CA SER A 117 -0.94 -4.21 9.08
C SER A 117 -0.75 -4.36 7.57
N GLY A 118 0.07 -5.30 7.09
CA GLY A 118 0.32 -5.53 5.67
C GLY A 118 0.63 -4.24 4.89
N ALA A 119 0.10 -4.11 3.68
CA ALA A 119 0.31 -2.92 2.84
C ALA A 119 -0.32 -1.63 3.38
N ARG A 120 -1.07 -1.64 4.51
CA ARG A 120 -1.48 -0.40 5.16
C ARG A 120 -0.33 0.24 5.94
N ASN A 121 0.68 -0.56 6.33
CA ASN A 121 1.83 -0.06 7.06
C ASN A 121 2.62 0.98 6.26
N ILE A 122 2.73 0.81 4.94
CA ILE A 122 3.50 1.74 4.08
C ILE A 122 2.92 3.16 4.14
N ASP A 123 1.59 3.29 4.15
CA ASP A 123 0.96 4.61 4.26
C ASP A 123 1.26 5.24 5.62
N SER A 124 1.33 4.44 6.69
CA SER A 124 1.74 4.92 8.02
C SER A 124 3.21 5.36 8.02
N LEU A 125 4.12 4.52 7.53
CA LEU A 125 5.56 4.82 7.44
C LEU A 125 5.82 6.08 6.63
N LEU A 126 5.17 6.22 5.46
CA LEU A 126 5.31 7.41 4.63
C LEU A 126 4.79 8.66 5.34
N ASN A 127 3.59 8.62 5.91
CA ASN A 127 2.97 9.80 6.53
C ASN A 127 3.61 10.19 7.87
N GLN A 128 4.21 9.25 8.60
CA GLN A 128 4.75 9.50 9.94
C GLN A 128 6.26 9.66 9.98
N GLN A 129 7.00 9.06 9.05
CA GLN A 129 8.48 9.06 9.08
C GLN A 129 9.08 9.82 7.91
N ILE A 130 8.59 9.62 6.69
CA ILE A 130 9.20 10.21 5.48
C ILE A 130 8.67 11.63 5.19
N LEU A 131 7.36 11.78 5.03
CA LEU A 131 6.73 13.05 4.63
C LEU A 131 6.93 14.19 5.63
N PRO A 132 6.91 13.98 6.96
CA PRO A 132 7.14 15.05 7.93
C PRO A 132 8.57 15.61 7.83
N VAL A 133 9.58 14.73 7.74
CA VAL A 133 10.99 15.13 7.63
C VAL A 133 11.24 15.85 6.31
N LEU A 134 10.72 15.31 5.20
CA LEU A 134 10.75 15.98 3.90
C LEU A 134 10.14 17.38 3.96
N SER A 135 8.94 17.51 4.52
CA SER A 135 8.22 18.77 4.60
C SER A 135 8.99 19.81 5.42
N GLN A 136 9.58 19.40 6.55
CA GLN A 136 10.40 20.28 7.38
C GLN A 136 11.64 20.78 6.62
N GLN A 137 12.37 19.89 5.95
CA GLN A 137 13.57 20.26 5.20
C GLN A 137 13.23 21.20 4.04
N LEU A 138 12.19 20.91 3.26
CA LEU A 138 11.72 21.77 2.17
C LEU A 138 11.35 23.18 2.66
N LEU A 139 10.66 23.28 3.81
CA LEU A 139 10.34 24.58 4.42
C LEU A 139 11.60 25.34 4.86
N MET A 140 12.60 24.65 5.42
CA MET A 140 13.87 25.27 5.81
C MET A 140 14.66 25.79 4.61
N HIS A 141 14.70 25.05 3.51
CA HIS A 141 15.32 25.50 2.26
C HIS A 141 14.58 26.71 1.69
N GLN A 142 13.24 26.68 1.67
CA GLN A 142 12.42 27.80 1.20
C GLN A 142 12.62 29.06 2.06
N ALA A 143 12.66 28.93 3.38
CA ALA A 143 12.94 30.03 4.31
C ALA A 143 14.34 30.63 4.09
N SER A 144 15.29 29.80 3.68
CA SER A 144 16.67 30.20 3.33
C SER A 144 16.82 30.67 1.88
N GLN A 145 15.71 30.83 1.14
CA GLN A 145 15.67 31.19 -0.28
C GLN A 145 16.47 30.24 -1.21
N ARG A 146 16.68 28.99 -0.77
CA ARG A 146 17.30 27.94 -1.59
C ARG A 146 16.23 27.14 -2.31
N ARG A 147 16.53 26.72 -3.54
CA ARG A 147 15.66 25.86 -4.34
C ARG A 147 16.46 24.64 -4.80
N PRO A 148 16.49 23.57 -3.99
CA PRO A 148 17.12 22.34 -4.43
C PRO A 148 16.42 21.83 -5.68
N VAL A 149 17.20 21.29 -6.62
CA VAL A 149 16.68 20.69 -7.86
C VAL A 149 16.73 19.17 -7.82
N HIS A 150 17.54 18.62 -6.91
CA HIS A 150 17.73 17.19 -6.73
C HIS A 150 17.62 16.80 -5.25
N LEU A 151 17.00 15.66 -5.01
CA LEU A 151 16.89 15.00 -3.70
C LEU A 151 17.27 13.53 -3.84
N THR A 152 18.14 13.05 -2.97
CA THR A 152 18.42 11.62 -2.80
C THR A 152 17.83 11.14 -1.48
N LEU A 153 16.96 10.13 -1.55
CA LEU A 153 16.40 9.44 -0.40
C LEU A 153 17.12 8.10 -0.20
N GLY A 154 17.50 7.83 1.04
CA GLY A 154 18.10 6.55 1.39
C GLY A 154 17.84 6.07 2.79
N TRP A 155 18.50 4.97 3.11
CA TRP A 155 18.51 4.37 4.44
C TRP A 155 19.93 4.22 4.95
N ASN A 156 20.12 4.55 6.23
CA ASN A 156 21.32 4.37 7.02
C ASN A 156 20.94 3.57 8.28
N ASP A 157 21.75 2.57 8.65
CA ASP A 157 21.45 1.71 9.79
C ASP A 157 21.54 2.43 11.15
N ASP A 158 22.33 3.50 11.24
CA ASP A 158 22.52 4.29 12.45
C ASP A 158 21.49 5.42 12.59
N GLU A 159 21.17 6.09 11.48
CA GLU A 159 20.34 7.31 11.46
C GLU A 159 18.92 7.09 10.90
N GLY A 160 18.63 5.92 10.33
CA GLY A 160 17.38 5.61 9.66
C GLY A 160 17.29 6.25 8.28
N ILE A 161 16.17 6.94 7.99
CA ILE A 161 15.95 7.56 6.68
C ILE A 161 16.90 8.74 6.48
N SER A 162 17.70 8.70 5.41
CA SER A 162 18.58 9.79 5.00
C SER A 162 17.96 10.61 3.87
N LEU A 163 18.20 11.93 3.91
CA LEU A 163 17.75 12.88 2.90
C LEU A 163 18.91 13.80 2.54
N GLU A 164 19.32 13.77 1.28
CA GLU A 164 20.38 14.61 0.77
C GLU A 164 19.84 15.48 -0.36
N PHE A 165 19.82 16.79 -0.15
CA PHE A 165 19.55 17.76 -1.20
C PHE A 165 20.87 18.19 -1.83
N ASP A 166 20.89 18.36 -3.15
CA ASP A 166 22.07 18.93 -3.80
C ASP A 166 22.39 20.31 -3.22
N GLN A 167 23.68 20.56 -2.97
CA GLN A 167 24.15 21.90 -2.64
C GLN A 167 23.95 22.78 -3.86
N ASP A 168 23.33 23.94 -3.68
CA ASP A 168 22.98 24.91 -4.74
C ASP A 168 24.00 24.89 -5.89
N ALA A 169 23.50 24.71 -7.12
CA ALA A 169 24.12 25.35 -8.27
C ALA A 169 24.02 26.87 -8.04
N GLY A 170 24.98 27.39 -7.26
CA GLY A 170 25.06 28.80 -6.93
C GLY A 170 25.01 29.60 -8.22
N GLY A 171 23.96 30.40 -8.35
CA GLY A 171 23.85 31.38 -9.42
C GLY A 171 25.09 32.27 -9.40
N THR A 172 25.99 32.04 -10.33
CA THR A 172 26.97 33.04 -10.73
C THR A 172 26.23 34.16 -11.45
N ALA A 173 26.19 35.32 -10.79
CA ALA A 173 26.09 36.69 -11.30
C ALA A 173 24.95 37.04 -12.30
#